data_AF-A0A1C5GFK3-F1
#
_entry.id   AF-A0A1C5GFK3-F1
#
_cell.length_a   1.000
_cell.length_b   1.000
_cell.length_c   1.000
_cell.angle_alpha   90.00
_cell.angle_beta   90.00
_cell.angle_gamma   90.00
#
_symmetry.space_group_name_H-M   'P 1'
#
loop_
_entity.id
_entity.type
_entity.pdbx_description
1 polymer ?
#
loop_
_entity_poly.entity_id
_entity_poly.type
_entity_poly.pdbx_seq_one_letter_code
_entity_poly.pdbx_strand_id
1 'polypeptide(L)'
;MATAQPTVQADPPGARRNEWILVIFTGTTNIADAVARIALPLLAAQISRSPVVVTAVAAIMSLPWLVAALHVGVFVDRMDRRSLLMGAEIARMLSVGALLVAVLAASPTLALIYAAALVIGLADVVAGIAGASIVPSAVPKHRWETANARITALEYLFNGFAGQPIGGFLVAIGFGLALGVTGFAYVAGAVLLLLLVGNFKVAATARKRSVNEDIREGLQFLWQHRLLRTMALLIAIMAGCWAAWLALIPVYAVGGPLGLDERQYGFLLTCLGAGGVIGTVIVGPVNRWIGRRWSMFTDIVGAFALVAAPALLPAAPSSAWVIGAAAFIAGAGGTMWTVNSRFITQSLVPADMLGRFSAASRLVAWGMTPVAAILAGILAQVFSYQVAFGFFAVLCVLLIYPFFKVVTRERIAEVDGPAEPAAAPAPDGGAGAADDGGDLPEAATTGGSR
;
A
#
# COMPACT_ATOMS: atom_id res chain seq x y z
N MET A 1 -31.99 21.73 -30.89
CA MET A 1 -31.05 21.48 -29.77
C MET A 1 -30.50 20.08 -29.93
N ALA A 2 -29.25 19.97 -30.38
CA ALA A 2 -28.60 18.68 -30.59
C ALA A 2 -28.21 18.06 -29.25
N THR A 3 -28.72 16.87 -28.97
CA THR A 3 -28.33 16.01 -27.85
C THR A 3 -26.84 15.66 -27.98
N ALA A 4 -26.01 16.23 -27.12
CA ALA A 4 -24.61 15.83 -26.99
C ALA A 4 -24.57 14.36 -26.54
N GLN A 5 -24.18 13.46 -27.45
CA GLN A 5 -23.87 12.08 -27.11
C GLN A 5 -22.73 12.07 -26.07
N PRO A 6 -22.77 11.19 -25.06
CA PRO A 6 -21.64 11.03 -24.16
C PRO A 6 -20.44 10.59 -25.01
N THR A 7 -19.43 11.45 -25.10
CA THR A 7 -18.16 11.13 -25.74
C THR A 7 -17.58 9.92 -25.01
N VAL A 8 -17.70 8.74 -25.60
CA VAL A 8 -16.97 7.55 -25.20
C VAL A 8 -15.50 7.92 -25.31
N GLN A 9 -14.87 8.27 -24.18
CA GLN A 9 -13.43 8.49 -24.12
C GLN A 9 -12.78 7.22 -24.65
N ALA A 10 -12.13 7.34 -25.82
CA ALA A 10 -11.45 6.22 -26.45
C ALA A 10 -10.44 5.63 -25.46
N ASP A 11 -10.44 4.31 -25.33
CA ASP A 11 -9.51 3.62 -24.42
C ASP A 11 -8.07 4.03 -24.74
N PRO A 12 -7.22 4.24 -23.73
CA PRO A 12 -5.81 4.55 -23.97
C PRO A 12 -5.18 3.43 -24.81
N PRO A 13 -4.35 3.76 -25.82
CA PRO A 13 -3.77 2.75 -26.70
C PRO A 13 -2.99 1.71 -25.89
N GLY A 14 -3.35 0.43 -26.05
CA GLY A 14 -2.74 -0.67 -25.32
C GLY A 14 -3.26 -0.88 -23.89
N ALA A 15 -4.40 -0.30 -23.50
CA ALA A 15 -5.06 -0.43 -22.19
C ALA A 15 -4.96 -1.83 -21.55
N ARG A 16 -5.39 -2.88 -22.28
CA ARG A 16 -5.35 -4.26 -21.78
C ARG A 16 -3.92 -4.79 -21.61
N ARG A 17 -3.00 -4.38 -22.48
CA ARG A 17 -1.58 -4.71 -22.37
C ARG A 17 -0.97 -4.02 -21.14
N ASN A 18 -1.22 -2.73 -20.96
CA ASN A 18 -0.72 -1.96 -19.83
C ASN A 18 -1.21 -2.52 -18.49
N GLU A 19 -2.48 -2.90 -18.40
CA GLU A 19 -3.02 -3.59 -17.21
C GLU A 19 -2.20 -4.84 -16.88
N TRP A 20 -2.01 -5.74 -17.85
CA TRP A 20 -1.25 -6.97 -17.61
C TRP A 20 0.22 -6.71 -17.32
N ILE A 21 0.85 -5.74 -17.98
CA ILE A 21 2.23 -5.36 -17.69
C ILE A 21 2.35 -4.91 -16.23
N LEU A 22 1.45 -4.05 -15.75
CA LEU A 22 1.48 -3.57 -14.36
C LEU A 22 1.21 -4.69 -13.36
N VAL A 23 0.29 -5.61 -13.66
CA VAL A 23 0.01 -6.78 -12.83
C VAL A 23 1.25 -7.70 -12.74
N ILE A 24 1.85 -8.05 -13.88
CA ILE A 24 3.04 -8.93 -13.92
C ILE A 24 4.22 -8.23 -13.25
N PHE A 25 4.44 -6.94 -13.54
CA PHE A 25 5.46 -6.12 -12.89
C PHE A 25 5.33 -6.15 -11.37
N THR A 26 4.11 -5.94 -10.85
CA THR A 26 3.83 -5.99 -9.41
C THR A 26 4.19 -7.36 -8.84
N GLY A 27 3.74 -8.45 -9.47
CA GLY A 27 4.04 -9.80 -8.99
C GLY A 27 5.55 -10.09 -8.96
N THR A 28 6.25 -9.79 -10.05
CA THR A 28 7.69 -10.04 -10.20
C THR A 28 8.54 -9.21 -9.23
N THR A 29 8.18 -7.95 -8.97
CA THR A 29 8.94 -7.10 -8.05
C THR A 29 8.63 -7.42 -6.59
N ASN A 30 7.38 -7.71 -6.24
CA ASN A 30 7.02 -8.04 -4.86
C ASN A 30 7.58 -9.39 -4.39
N ILE A 31 7.70 -10.39 -5.28
CA ILE A 31 8.39 -11.64 -4.93
C ILE A 31 9.87 -11.39 -4.66
N ALA A 32 10.53 -10.54 -5.45
CA ALA A 32 11.92 -10.14 -5.23
C ALA A 32 12.09 -9.40 -3.90
N ASP A 33 11.21 -8.44 -3.62
CA ASP A 33 11.19 -7.69 -2.36
C ASP A 33 10.99 -8.63 -1.16
N ALA A 34 10.09 -9.62 -1.26
CA ALA A 34 9.86 -10.58 -0.19
C ALA A 34 11.08 -11.48 0.07
N VAL A 35 11.75 -11.95 -0.99
CA VAL A 35 13.01 -12.70 -0.86
C VAL A 35 14.08 -11.83 -0.20
N ALA A 36 14.23 -10.56 -0.60
CA ALA A 36 15.19 -9.63 -0.01
C ALA A 36 14.91 -9.35 1.47
N ARG A 37 13.63 -9.17 1.86
CA ARG A 37 13.22 -8.96 3.26
C ARG A 37 13.60 -10.13 4.17
N ILE A 38 13.74 -11.34 3.63
CA ILE A 38 14.23 -12.51 4.36
C ILE A 38 15.76 -12.66 4.27
N ALA A 39 16.31 -12.50 3.07
CA ALA A 39 17.73 -12.74 2.82
C ALA A 39 18.63 -11.73 3.54
N LEU A 40 18.31 -10.44 3.56
CA LEU A 40 19.21 -9.42 4.11
C LEU A 40 19.43 -9.56 5.63
N PRO A 41 18.38 -9.73 6.48
CA PRO A 41 18.58 -9.97 7.91
C PRO A 41 19.34 -11.27 8.18
N LEU A 42 19.05 -12.35 7.45
CA LEU A 42 19.74 -13.63 7.61
C LEU A 42 21.22 -13.54 7.19
N LEU A 43 21.53 -12.77 6.14
CA LEU A 43 22.90 -12.51 5.72
C LEU A 43 23.66 -11.72 6.79
N ALA A 44 23.02 -10.74 7.44
CA ALA A 44 23.61 -10.01 8.56
C ALA A 44 23.87 -10.94 9.77
N ALA A 45 22.98 -11.90 10.02
CA ALA A 45 23.13 -12.89 11.09
C ALA A 45 24.33 -13.84 10.88
N GLN A 46 24.80 -14.03 9.64
CA GLN A 46 26.04 -14.77 9.37
C GLN A 46 27.29 -13.98 9.79
N ILE A 47 27.22 -12.65 9.79
CA ILE A 47 28.35 -11.77 10.13
C ILE A 47 28.35 -11.43 11.62
N SER A 48 27.18 -11.26 12.24
CA SER A 48 27.04 -10.86 13.64
C SER A 48 25.99 -11.67 14.37
N ARG A 49 26.32 -12.08 15.60
CA ARG A 49 25.37 -12.73 16.53
C ARG A 49 24.52 -11.74 17.32
N SER A 50 24.71 -10.43 17.14
CA SER A 50 23.96 -9.41 17.89
C SER A 50 22.52 -9.28 17.33
N PRO A 51 21.48 -9.49 18.15
CA PRO A 51 20.09 -9.31 17.71
C PRO A 51 19.79 -7.89 17.21
N VAL A 52 20.47 -6.89 17.76
CA VAL A 52 20.32 -5.47 17.35
C VAL A 52 20.81 -5.26 15.91
N VAL A 53 21.91 -5.91 15.53
CA VAL A 53 22.47 -5.81 14.17
C VAL A 53 21.52 -6.44 13.14
N VAL A 54 20.96 -7.60 13.46
CA VAL A 54 20.03 -8.31 12.57
C VAL A 54 18.70 -7.56 12.42
N THR A 55 18.13 -7.08 13.53
CA THR A 55 16.86 -6.34 13.52
C THR A 55 16.99 -4.94 12.91
N ALA A 56 18.17 -4.31 12.99
CA ALA A 56 18.44 -3.04 12.33
C ALA A 56 18.23 -3.11 10.81
N VAL A 57 18.49 -4.25 10.17
CA VAL A 57 18.24 -4.43 8.73
C VAL A 57 16.77 -4.19 8.39
N ALA A 58 15.85 -4.86 9.10
CA ALA A 58 14.41 -4.72 8.87
C ALA A 58 13.91 -3.30 9.22
N ALA A 59 14.48 -2.68 10.26
CA ALA A 59 14.20 -1.30 10.61
C ALA A 59 14.64 -0.33 9.50
N ILE A 60 15.84 -0.51 8.93
CA ILE A 60 16.35 0.30 7.83
C ILE A 60 15.51 0.12 6.56
N MET A 61 14.99 -1.07 6.28
CA MET A 61 14.09 -1.30 5.14
C MET A 61 12.73 -0.58 5.30
N SER A 62 12.25 -0.43 6.54
CA SER A 62 10.95 0.21 6.82
C SER A 62 11.05 1.71 7.08
N LEU A 63 12.20 2.22 7.54
CA LEU A 63 12.45 3.62 7.84
C LEU A 63 12.06 4.60 6.71
N PRO A 64 12.31 4.31 5.42
CA PRO A 64 11.89 5.18 4.32
C PRO A 64 10.39 5.49 4.30
N TRP A 65 9.51 4.58 4.73
CA TRP A 65 8.08 4.87 4.83
C TRP A 65 7.76 5.98 5.83
N LEU A 66 8.57 6.11 6.88
CA LEU A 66 8.42 7.14 7.91
C LEU A 66 8.96 8.52 7.45
N VAL A 67 10.05 8.56 6.70
CA VAL A 67 10.75 9.83 6.40
C VAL A 67 10.60 10.30 4.95
N ALA A 68 10.45 9.38 4.00
CA ALA A 68 10.48 9.67 2.58
C ALA A 68 9.10 9.62 1.91
N ALA A 69 8.09 8.97 2.50
CA ALA A 69 6.78 8.78 1.86
C ALA A 69 6.13 10.10 1.39
N LEU A 70 6.18 11.15 2.22
CA LEU A 70 5.66 12.47 1.86
C LEU A 70 6.40 13.10 0.68
N HIS A 71 7.73 13.07 0.72
CA HIS A 71 8.59 13.64 -0.32
C HIS A 71 8.43 12.91 -1.65
N VAL A 72 8.41 11.57 -1.61
CA VAL A 72 8.19 10.72 -2.78
C VAL A 72 6.82 10.98 -3.40
N GLY A 73 5.76 11.18 -2.59
CA GLY A 73 4.45 11.61 -3.07
C GLY A 73 4.51 12.84 -3.96
N VAL A 74 5.25 13.87 -3.53
CA VAL A 74 5.40 15.09 -4.32
C VAL A 74 6.21 14.86 -5.61
N PHE A 75 7.25 14.03 -5.57
CA PHE A 75 7.99 13.68 -6.79
C PHE A 75 7.12 12.91 -7.79
N VAL A 76 6.28 11.99 -7.32
CA VAL A 76 5.33 11.23 -8.15
C VAL A 76 4.30 12.13 -8.84
N ASP A 77 3.93 13.24 -8.21
CA ASP A 77 3.01 14.22 -8.77
C ASP A 77 3.68 15.19 -9.76
N ARG A 78 5.01 15.23 -9.82
CA ARG A 78 5.76 16.19 -10.67
C ARG A 78 6.56 15.53 -11.80
N MET A 79 6.92 14.27 -11.64
CA MET A 79 7.80 13.55 -12.56
C MET A 79 7.02 12.48 -13.31
N ASP A 80 7.57 12.01 -14.42
CA ASP A 80 7.03 10.85 -15.11
C ASP A 80 7.08 9.62 -14.19
N ARG A 81 5.91 9.01 -13.97
CA ARG A 81 5.74 7.90 -13.01
C ARG A 81 6.51 6.65 -13.44
N ARG A 82 6.61 6.41 -14.75
CA ARG A 82 7.40 5.30 -15.31
C ARG A 82 8.90 5.55 -15.10
N SER A 83 9.39 6.77 -15.26
CA SER A 83 10.79 7.11 -14.98
C SER A 83 11.15 6.94 -13.51
N LEU A 84 10.26 7.31 -12.59
CA LEU A 84 10.46 7.08 -11.15
C LEU A 84 10.53 5.58 -10.82
N LEU A 85 9.58 4.79 -11.33
CA LEU A 85 9.59 3.34 -11.18
C LEU A 85 10.87 2.72 -11.77
N MET A 86 11.29 3.18 -12.95
CA MET A 86 12.53 2.73 -13.58
C MET A 86 13.76 3.04 -12.73
N GLY A 87 13.85 4.25 -12.17
CA GLY A 87 14.94 4.63 -11.27
C GLY A 87 15.01 3.76 -10.01
N ALA A 88 13.85 3.45 -9.43
CA ALA A 88 13.73 2.56 -8.28
C ALA A 88 14.20 1.13 -8.61
N GLU A 89 13.79 0.58 -9.76
CA GLU A 89 14.23 -0.74 -10.21
C GLU A 89 15.73 -0.78 -10.48
N ILE A 90 16.30 0.24 -11.13
CA ILE A 90 17.75 0.33 -11.35
C ILE A 90 18.51 0.37 -10.04
N ALA A 91 18.06 1.17 -9.06
CA ALA A 91 18.69 1.23 -7.75
C ALA A 91 18.66 -0.13 -7.03
N ARG A 92 17.52 -0.82 -7.07
CA ARG A 92 17.35 -2.19 -6.52
C ARG A 92 18.28 -3.20 -7.21
N MET A 93 18.34 -3.18 -8.55
CA MET A 93 19.23 -4.05 -9.33
C MET A 93 20.69 -3.85 -8.96
N LEU A 94 21.17 -2.60 -8.93
CA LEU A 94 22.56 -2.29 -8.60
C LEU A 94 22.90 -2.69 -7.16
N SER A 95 21.97 -2.42 -6.23
CA SER A 95 22.14 -2.75 -4.83
C SER A 95 22.21 -4.26 -4.57
N VAL A 96 21.27 -5.04 -5.11
CA VAL A 96 21.28 -6.50 -4.97
C VAL A 96 22.41 -7.13 -5.78
N GLY A 97 22.74 -6.58 -6.95
CA GLY A 97 23.90 -7.00 -7.73
C GLY A 97 25.22 -6.84 -6.96
N ALA A 98 25.41 -5.71 -6.27
CA ALA A 98 26.57 -5.50 -5.41
C ALA A 98 26.62 -6.50 -4.25
N LEU A 99 25.48 -6.77 -3.59
CA LEU A 99 25.41 -7.81 -2.54
C LEU A 99 25.72 -9.21 -3.10
N LEU A 100 25.19 -9.55 -4.27
CA LEU A 100 25.43 -10.84 -4.90
C LEU A 100 26.93 -11.02 -5.18
N VAL A 101 27.59 -10.01 -5.76
CA VAL A 101 29.04 -10.05 -6.00
C VAL A 101 29.80 -10.24 -4.69
N ALA A 102 29.45 -9.50 -3.63
CA ALA A 102 30.12 -9.63 -2.33
C ALA A 102 29.91 -11.01 -1.69
N VAL A 103 28.72 -11.60 -1.82
CA VAL A 103 28.44 -12.96 -1.35
C VAL A 103 29.24 -14.00 -2.12
N LEU A 104 29.29 -13.90 -3.46
CA LEU A 104 30.08 -14.81 -4.30
C LEU A 104 31.59 -14.67 -4.06
N ALA A 105 32.05 -13.47 -3.69
CA ALA A 105 33.42 -13.20 -3.27
C ALA A 105 33.69 -13.50 -1.79
N ALA A 106 32.74 -14.14 -1.07
CA ALA A 106 32.82 -14.49 0.35
C ALA A 106 33.21 -13.32 1.28
N SER A 107 32.83 -12.09 0.90
CA SER A 107 33.18 -10.85 1.61
C SER A 107 31.99 -9.89 1.80
N PRO A 108 30.78 -10.34 2.16
CA PRO A 108 29.68 -9.43 2.49
C PRO A 108 30.03 -8.64 3.76
N THR A 109 29.72 -7.34 3.77
CA THR A 109 29.91 -6.47 4.93
C THR A 109 28.57 -5.94 5.45
N LEU A 110 28.47 -5.68 6.76
CA LEU A 110 27.27 -5.09 7.35
C LEU A 110 26.91 -3.74 6.72
N ALA A 111 27.92 -2.92 6.39
CA ALA A 111 27.71 -1.63 5.74
C ALA A 111 27.00 -1.80 4.37
N LEU A 112 27.41 -2.80 3.57
CA LEU A 112 26.78 -3.08 2.29
C LEU A 112 25.34 -3.60 2.45
N ILE A 113 25.09 -4.46 3.46
CA ILE A 113 23.75 -4.97 3.76
C ILE A 113 22.81 -3.83 4.19
N TYR A 114 23.27 -2.92 5.06
CA TYR A 114 22.49 -1.77 5.49
C TYR A 114 22.24 -0.76 4.35
N ALA A 115 23.24 -0.50 3.52
CA ALA A 115 23.07 0.34 2.33
C ALA A 115 22.02 -0.26 1.38
N ALA A 116 22.07 -1.58 1.17
CA ALA A 116 21.10 -2.26 0.33
C ALA A 116 19.68 -2.27 0.92
N ALA A 117 19.56 -2.52 2.22
CA ALA A 117 18.29 -2.41 2.95
C ALA A 117 17.66 -1.03 2.76
N LEU A 118 18.45 0.03 2.88
CA LEU A 118 17.99 1.41 2.72
C LEU A 118 17.51 1.68 1.29
N VAL A 119 18.29 1.25 0.29
CA VAL A 119 17.93 1.43 -1.13
C VAL A 119 16.65 0.66 -1.48
N ILE A 120 16.52 -0.59 -1.04
CA ILE A 120 15.33 -1.40 -1.28
C ILE A 120 14.12 -0.77 -0.60
N GLY A 121 14.25 -0.30 0.64
CA GLY A 121 13.18 0.40 1.36
C GLY A 121 12.76 1.70 0.67
N LEU A 122 13.71 2.51 0.19
CA LEU A 122 13.40 3.75 -0.52
C LEU A 122 12.70 3.47 -1.86
N ALA A 123 13.16 2.44 -2.57
CA ALA A 123 12.52 1.97 -3.79
C ALA A 123 11.11 1.40 -3.54
N ASP A 124 10.87 0.74 -2.40
CA ASP A 124 9.55 0.24 -1.97
C ASP A 124 8.54 1.39 -1.78
N VAL A 125 8.99 2.51 -1.20
CA VAL A 125 8.17 3.74 -1.09
C VAL A 125 7.82 4.30 -2.47
N VAL A 126 8.80 4.39 -3.38
CA VAL A 126 8.58 4.85 -4.76
C VAL A 126 7.62 3.93 -5.50
N ALA A 127 7.85 2.62 -5.45
CA ALA A 127 7.01 1.61 -6.09
C ALA A 127 5.57 1.67 -5.58
N GLY A 128 5.39 1.76 -4.26
CA GLY A 128 4.07 1.80 -3.63
C GLY A 128 3.26 3.05 -3.99
N ILE A 129 3.89 4.22 -4.13
CA ILE A 129 3.21 5.49 -4.42
C ILE A 129 3.05 5.71 -5.93
N ALA A 130 4.13 5.52 -6.71
CA ALA A 130 4.10 5.67 -8.16
C ALA A 130 3.25 4.58 -8.83
N GLY A 131 3.30 3.34 -8.33
CA GLY A 131 2.53 2.20 -8.84
C GLY A 131 1.02 2.37 -8.65
N ALA A 132 0.56 2.89 -7.52
CA ALA A 132 -0.85 3.22 -7.33
C ALA A 132 -1.30 4.35 -8.28
N SER A 133 -0.41 5.32 -8.53
CA SER A 133 -0.70 6.52 -9.32
C SER A 133 -0.60 6.30 -10.84
N ILE A 134 0.08 5.24 -11.30
CA ILE A 134 0.20 4.94 -12.74
C ILE A 134 -1.04 4.24 -13.30
N VAL A 135 -1.79 3.50 -12.47
CA VAL A 135 -2.99 2.75 -12.90
C VAL A 135 -4.04 3.65 -13.56
N PRO A 136 -4.44 4.81 -12.99
CA PRO A 136 -5.42 5.71 -13.62
C PRO A 136 -4.98 6.25 -14.98
N SER A 137 -3.67 6.40 -15.21
CA SER A 137 -3.10 6.86 -16.49
C SER A 137 -2.86 5.74 -17.50
N ALA A 138 -2.77 4.48 -17.05
CA ALA A 138 -2.40 3.33 -17.87
C ALA A 138 -3.59 2.45 -18.27
N VAL A 139 -4.67 2.49 -17.48
CA VAL A 139 -5.83 1.60 -17.57
C VAL A 139 -7.12 2.44 -17.67
N PRO A 140 -8.08 2.08 -18.54
CA PRO A 140 -9.34 2.80 -18.66
C PRO A 140 -10.19 2.66 -17.39
N LYS A 141 -10.97 3.71 -17.09
CA LYS A 141 -11.73 3.87 -15.83
C LYS A 141 -12.61 2.66 -15.49
N HIS A 142 -13.27 2.07 -16.47
CA HIS A 142 -14.15 0.92 -16.29
C HIS A 142 -13.42 -0.36 -15.83
N ARG A 143 -12.08 -0.40 -15.90
CA ARG A 143 -11.25 -1.54 -15.47
C ARG A 143 -10.42 -1.27 -14.22
N TRP A 144 -10.49 -0.07 -13.64
CA TRP A 144 -9.69 0.29 -12.46
C TRP A 144 -9.89 -0.65 -11.30
N GLU A 145 -11.13 -1.05 -11.01
CA GLU A 145 -11.45 -1.98 -9.93
C GLU A 145 -10.77 -3.34 -10.18
N THR A 146 -10.86 -3.88 -11.40
CA THR A 146 -10.25 -5.17 -11.76
C THR A 146 -8.73 -5.12 -11.72
N ALA A 147 -8.12 -4.04 -12.24
CA ALA A 147 -6.68 -3.85 -12.22
C ALA A 147 -6.15 -3.73 -10.77
N ASN A 148 -6.79 -2.90 -9.95
CA ASN A 148 -6.42 -2.75 -8.54
C ASN A 148 -6.62 -4.05 -7.77
N ALA A 149 -7.72 -4.78 -7.98
CA ALA A 149 -7.94 -6.05 -7.31
C ALA A 149 -6.82 -7.06 -7.61
N ARG A 150 -6.37 -7.15 -8.87
CA ARG A 150 -5.27 -8.03 -9.29
C ARG A 150 -3.92 -7.62 -8.71
N ILE A 151 -3.59 -6.32 -8.80
CA ILE A 151 -2.35 -5.76 -8.23
C ILE A 151 -2.31 -6.02 -6.72
N THR A 152 -3.39 -5.67 -6.01
CA THR A 152 -3.53 -5.88 -4.56
C THR A 152 -3.40 -7.35 -4.19
N ALA A 153 -4.04 -8.25 -4.94
CA ALA A 153 -3.95 -9.69 -4.69
C ALA A 153 -2.50 -10.20 -4.79
N LEU A 154 -1.73 -9.73 -5.78
CA LEU A 154 -0.30 -10.10 -5.91
C LEU A 154 0.57 -9.48 -4.82
N GLU A 155 0.34 -8.21 -4.45
CA GLU A 155 1.00 -7.57 -3.32
C GLU A 155 0.84 -8.40 -2.04
N TYR A 156 -0.39 -8.81 -1.71
CA TYR A 156 -0.67 -9.64 -0.54
C TYR A 156 -0.12 -11.05 -0.64
N LEU A 157 -0.27 -11.67 -1.82
CA LEU A 157 0.23 -13.02 -2.06
C LEU A 157 1.74 -13.07 -1.83
N PHE A 158 2.51 -12.14 -2.36
CA PHE A 158 3.97 -12.18 -2.24
C PHE A 158 4.50 -11.54 -0.97
N ASN A 159 4.01 -10.38 -0.52
CA ASN A 159 4.51 -9.78 0.73
C ASN A 159 4.07 -10.54 1.98
N GLY A 160 2.91 -11.20 1.93
CA GLY A 160 2.33 -11.90 3.08
C GLY A 160 2.52 -13.41 3.04
N PHE A 161 1.97 -14.09 2.02
CA PHE A 161 1.77 -15.55 2.07
C PHE A 161 2.91 -16.36 1.47
N ALA A 162 3.21 -16.13 0.19
CA ALA A 162 4.10 -16.97 -0.61
C ALA A 162 5.55 -16.47 -0.56
N GLY A 163 5.79 -15.17 -0.44
CA GLY A 163 7.14 -14.64 -0.58
C GLY A 163 8.07 -14.99 0.59
N GLN A 164 7.55 -15.11 1.82
CA GLN A 164 8.36 -15.54 2.97
C GLN A 164 8.83 -17.00 2.84
N PRO A 165 7.95 -17.99 2.56
CA PRO A 165 8.38 -19.36 2.26
C PRO A 165 9.35 -19.45 1.07
N ILE A 166 9.08 -18.73 -0.01
CA ILE A 166 9.94 -18.71 -1.20
C ILE A 166 11.32 -18.14 -0.85
N GLY A 167 11.36 -17.01 -0.13
CA GLY A 167 12.58 -16.39 0.34
C GLY A 167 13.39 -17.29 1.26
N GLY A 168 12.74 -17.91 2.24
CA GLY A 168 13.37 -18.86 3.15
C GLY A 168 13.94 -20.06 2.41
N PHE A 169 13.20 -20.65 1.47
CA PHE A 169 13.65 -21.78 0.65
C PHE A 169 14.86 -21.42 -0.22
N LEU A 170 14.81 -20.28 -0.92
CA LEU A 170 15.93 -19.83 -1.75
C LEU A 170 17.19 -19.57 -0.92
N VAL A 171 17.04 -18.95 0.26
CA VAL A 171 18.15 -18.70 1.18
C VAL A 171 18.72 -20.00 1.75
N ALA A 172 17.86 -20.98 2.05
CA ALA A 172 18.28 -22.30 2.54
C ALA A 172 19.15 -23.06 1.52
N ILE A 173 18.86 -22.90 0.22
CA ILE A 173 19.74 -23.42 -0.85
C ILE A 173 21.04 -22.61 -0.90
N GLY A 174 20.94 -21.29 -0.82
CA GLY A 174 22.10 -20.41 -0.66
C GLY A 174 21.82 -18.95 -1.00
N PHE A 175 22.51 -18.04 -0.31
CA PHE A 175 22.37 -16.59 -0.53
C PHE A 175 22.67 -16.15 -1.96
N GLY A 176 23.62 -16.81 -2.65
CA GLY A 176 23.91 -16.52 -4.06
C GLY A 176 22.70 -16.76 -4.98
N LEU A 177 21.97 -17.88 -4.78
CA LEU A 177 20.76 -18.17 -5.53
C LEU A 177 19.64 -17.17 -5.18
N ALA A 178 19.42 -16.93 -3.88
CA ALA A 178 18.39 -16.00 -3.41
C ALA A 178 18.57 -14.58 -3.98
N LEU A 179 19.79 -14.04 -3.89
CA LEU A 179 20.11 -12.71 -4.42
C LEU A 179 20.14 -12.70 -5.96
N GLY A 180 20.57 -13.78 -6.61
CA GLY A 180 20.56 -13.91 -8.07
C GLY A 180 19.13 -13.89 -8.64
N VAL A 181 18.22 -14.69 -8.08
CA VAL A 181 16.80 -14.69 -8.46
C VAL A 181 16.16 -13.33 -8.19
N THR A 182 16.48 -12.72 -7.05
CA THR A 182 16.00 -11.37 -6.69
C THR A 182 16.46 -10.33 -7.71
N GLY A 183 17.76 -10.31 -8.06
CA GLY A 183 18.31 -9.39 -9.04
C GLY A 183 17.71 -9.59 -10.44
N PHE A 184 17.55 -10.85 -10.88
CA PHE A 184 16.89 -11.18 -12.14
C PHE A 184 15.45 -10.68 -12.19
N ALA A 185 14.71 -10.82 -11.10
CA ALA A 185 13.34 -10.34 -11.01
C ALA A 185 13.24 -8.81 -11.11
N TYR A 186 14.17 -8.05 -10.50
CA TYR A 186 14.23 -6.59 -10.71
C TYR A 186 14.59 -6.21 -12.16
N VAL A 187 15.49 -6.95 -12.81
CA VAL A 187 15.78 -6.77 -14.25
C VAL A 187 14.52 -7.01 -15.09
N ALA A 188 13.80 -8.10 -14.82
CA ALA A 188 12.53 -8.39 -15.49
C ALA A 188 11.49 -7.29 -15.23
N GLY A 189 11.41 -6.76 -14.00
CA GLY A 189 10.57 -5.61 -13.65
C GLY A 189 10.89 -4.37 -14.48
N ALA A 190 12.17 -3.99 -14.57
CA ALA A 190 12.62 -2.89 -15.42
C ALA A 190 12.27 -3.11 -16.90
N VAL A 191 12.47 -4.32 -17.44
CA VAL A 191 12.08 -4.66 -18.82
C VAL A 191 10.57 -4.53 -19.03
N LEU A 192 9.75 -4.99 -18.10
CA LEU A 192 8.29 -4.84 -18.17
C LEU A 192 7.87 -3.37 -18.21
N LEU A 193 8.50 -2.50 -17.43
CA LEU A 193 8.26 -1.05 -17.49
C LEU A 193 8.66 -0.46 -18.86
N LEU A 194 9.67 -1.03 -19.55
CA LEU A 194 10.02 -0.59 -20.90
C LEU A 194 8.91 -0.84 -21.94
N LEU A 195 8.13 -1.90 -21.73
CA LEU A 195 7.03 -2.31 -22.61
C LEU A 195 5.75 -1.47 -22.43
N LEU A 196 5.74 -0.56 -21.45
CA LEU A 196 4.55 0.22 -21.11
C LEU A 196 4.18 1.24 -22.21
N VAL A 197 2.93 1.13 -22.67
CA VAL A 197 2.18 1.99 -23.59
C VAL A 197 1.84 3.38 -23.11
N GLY A 198 2.62 4.42 -23.41
CA GLY A 198 2.09 5.80 -23.36
C GLY A 198 2.99 6.81 -22.65
N ASN A 199 2.43 8.01 -22.49
CA ASN A 199 3.08 9.11 -21.79
C ASN A 199 2.49 9.20 -20.38
N PHE A 200 3.33 8.97 -19.37
CA PHE A 200 2.94 9.00 -17.96
C PHE A 200 3.40 10.29 -17.28
N LYS A 201 3.79 11.29 -18.09
CA LYS A 201 4.06 12.65 -17.65
C LYS A 201 2.81 13.21 -17.01
N VAL A 202 2.96 13.72 -15.80
CA VAL A 202 1.92 14.51 -15.18
C VAL A 202 1.75 15.77 -16.02
N ALA A 203 0.51 16.06 -16.44
CA ALA A 203 0.21 17.35 -17.07
C ALA A 203 0.67 18.43 -16.09
N ALA A 204 1.60 19.29 -16.51
CA ALA A 204 2.17 20.31 -15.65
C ALA A 204 1.02 21.17 -15.10
N THR A 205 0.63 20.94 -13.85
CA THR A 205 -0.32 21.83 -13.19
C THR A 205 0.38 23.17 -13.06
N ALA A 206 -0.23 24.20 -13.61
CA ALA A 206 0.35 25.52 -13.86
C ALA A 206 0.71 26.33 -12.58
N ARG A 207 0.95 25.69 -11.43
CA ARG A 207 1.33 26.35 -10.18
C ARG A 207 2.67 25.84 -9.66
N LYS A 208 3.63 26.77 -9.56
CA LYS A 208 4.86 26.64 -8.79
C LYS A 208 4.57 26.56 -7.28
N ARG A 209 3.90 25.51 -6.79
CA ARG A 209 3.74 25.27 -5.35
C ARG A 209 5.00 24.63 -4.77
N SER A 210 5.33 24.97 -3.53
CA SER A 210 6.46 24.35 -2.83
C SER A 210 6.10 22.94 -2.36
N VAL A 211 7.11 22.05 -2.26
CA VAL A 211 6.93 20.66 -1.78
C VAL A 211 6.28 20.63 -0.39
N ASN A 212 6.66 21.57 0.47
CA ASN A 212 6.14 21.66 1.83
C ASN A 212 4.66 22.08 1.86
N GLU A 213 4.21 22.92 0.92
CA GLU A 213 2.79 23.26 0.79
C GLU A 213 1.96 22.05 0.39
N ASP A 214 2.42 21.24 -0.57
CA ASP A 214 1.72 20.03 -1.02
C ASP A 214 1.59 19.00 0.12
N ILE A 215 2.67 18.82 0.91
CA ILE A 215 2.67 17.95 2.10
C ILE A 215 1.70 18.47 3.16
N ARG A 216 1.75 19.77 3.45
CA ARG A 216 0.88 20.42 4.44
C ARG A 216 -0.58 20.29 4.03
N GLU A 217 -0.89 20.48 2.76
CA GLU A 217 -2.25 20.37 2.22
C GLU A 217 -2.78 18.94 2.35
N GLY A 218 -1.98 17.92 2.04
CA GLY A 218 -2.36 16.51 2.22
C GLY A 218 -2.61 16.14 3.69
N LEU A 219 -1.72 16.55 4.59
CA LEU A 219 -1.89 16.34 6.04
C LEU A 219 -3.11 17.10 6.58
N GLN A 220 -3.31 18.35 6.16
CA GLN A 220 -4.44 19.16 6.56
C GLN A 220 -5.76 18.55 6.07
N PHE A 221 -5.82 18.09 4.82
CA PHE A 221 -6.98 17.40 4.27
C PHE A 221 -7.31 16.14 5.07
N LEU A 222 -6.30 15.29 5.34
CA LEU A 222 -6.47 14.10 6.18
C LEU A 222 -7.02 14.48 7.57
N TRP A 223 -6.49 15.54 8.20
CA TRP A 223 -6.90 15.93 9.55
C TRP A 223 -8.28 16.59 9.61
N GLN A 224 -8.70 17.27 8.54
CA GLN A 224 -10.01 17.90 8.42
C GLN A 224 -11.12 16.86 8.16
N HIS A 225 -10.82 15.80 7.40
CA HIS A 225 -11.81 14.79 7.05
C HIS A 225 -11.95 13.72 8.14
N ARG A 226 -12.93 13.88 9.03
CA ARG A 226 -13.12 13.04 10.25
C ARG A 226 -13.10 11.53 10.00
N LEU A 227 -13.74 11.06 8.92
CA LEU A 227 -13.77 9.62 8.58
C LEU A 227 -12.39 9.11 8.16
N LEU A 228 -11.72 9.83 7.26
CA LEU A 228 -10.41 9.43 6.73
C LEU A 228 -9.33 9.49 7.82
N ARG A 229 -9.35 10.53 8.66
CA ARG A 229 -8.48 10.63 9.85
C ARG A 229 -8.65 9.42 10.77
N THR A 230 -9.90 9.04 11.03
CA THR A 230 -10.18 7.92 11.94
C THR A 230 -9.71 6.61 11.33
N MET A 231 -9.95 6.38 10.04
CA MET A 231 -9.45 5.20 9.33
C MET A 231 -7.91 5.12 9.34
N ALA A 232 -7.22 6.24 9.13
CA ALA A 232 -5.76 6.30 9.17
C ALA A 232 -5.19 5.99 10.56
N LEU A 233 -5.84 6.46 11.64
CA LEU A 233 -5.43 6.17 13.02
C LEU A 233 -5.72 4.72 13.42
N LEU A 234 -6.87 4.17 13.00
CA LEU A 234 -7.21 2.77 13.24
C LEU A 234 -6.19 1.83 12.59
N ILE A 235 -5.90 2.05 11.30
CA ILE A 235 -4.94 1.22 10.59
C ILE A 235 -3.52 1.39 11.14
N ALA A 236 -3.14 2.56 11.65
CA ALA A 236 -1.83 2.75 12.28
C ALA A 236 -1.64 1.86 13.51
N ILE A 237 -2.67 1.76 14.36
CA ILE A 237 -2.61 0.90 15.55
C ILE A 237 -2.67 -0.57 15.15
N MET A 238 -3.51 -0.93 14.18
CA MET A 238 -3.61 -2.30 13.68
C MET A 238 -2.31 -2.74 13.01
N ALA A 239 -1.70 -1.91 12.16
CA ALA A 239 -0.38 -2.16 11.58
C ALA A 239 0.69 -2.33 12.68
N GLY A 240 0.61 -1.56 13.76
CA GLY A 240 1.45 -1.76 14.94
C GLY A 240 1.25 -3.14 15.60
N CYS A 241 0.01 -3.61 15.74
CA CYS A 241 -0.28 -4.93 16.29
C CYS A 241 0.26 -6.06 15.40
N TRP A 242 0.10 -5.93 14.08
CA TRP A 242 0.69 -6.83 13.10
C TRP A 242 2.22 -6.84 13.18
N ALA A 243 2.84 -5.65 13.28
CA ALA A 243 4.28 -5.51 13.41
C ALA A 243 4.81 -6.18 14.68
N ALA A 244 4.15 -5.95 15.81
CA ALA A 244 4.48 -6.58 17.08
C ALA A 244 4.38 -8.10 17.00
N TRP A 245 3.31 -8.61 16.38
CA TRP A 245 3.13 -10.05 16.21
C TRP A 245 4.19 -10.67 15.31
N LEU A 246 4.43 -10.10 14.12
CA LEU A 246 5.45 -10.60 13.18
C LEU A 246 6.87 -10.51 13.75
N ALA A 247 7.15 -9.54 14.62
CA ALA A 247 8.44 -9.41 15.28
C ALA A 247 8.65 -10.46 16.40
N LEU A 248 7.61 -10.75 17.19
CA LEU A 248 7.73 -11.63 18.36
C LEU A 248 7.43 -13.09 18.05
N ILE A 249 6.53 -13.39 17.12
CA ILE A 249 6.06 -14.76 16.86
C ILE A 249 7.17 -15.75 16.50
N PRO A 250 8.23 -15.43 15.72
CA PRO A 250 9.24 -16.43 15.37
C PRO A 250 10.01 -16.91 16.60
N VAL A 251 10.37 -15.98 17.49
CA VAL A 251 11.13 -16.27 18.73
C VAL A 251 10.23 -16.86 19.81
N TYR A 252 8.95 -16.49 19.85
CA TYR A 252 7.98 -17.09 20.76
C TYR A 252 7.61 -18.53 20.36
N ALA A 253 7.48 -18.77 19.05
CA ALA A 253 7.04 -20.04 18.48
C ALA A 253 8.17 -21.08 18.43
N VAL A 254 9.32 -20.72 17.84
CA VAL A 254 10.42 -21.64 17.56
C VAL A 254 11.56 -21.38 18.55
N GLY A 255 11.89 -22.39 19.36
CA GLY A 255 12.89 -22.25 20.43
C GLY A 255 12.43 -21.41 21.64
N GLY A 256 11.21 -20.88 21.59
CA GLY A 256 10.57 -20.13 22.66
C GLY A 256 9.53 -20.95 23.45
N PRO A 257 8.75 -20.28 24.31
CA PRO A 257 7.79 -20.92 25.22
C PRO A 257 6.72 -21.79 24.54
N LEU A 258 6.37 -21.52 23.27
CA LEU A 258 5.36 -22.30 22.55
C LEU A 258 5.90 -23.66 22.08
N GLY A 259 7.22 -23.79 21.93
CA GLY A 259 7.90 -25.06 21.64
C GLY A 259 7.56 -25.70 20.29
N LEU A 260 7.24 -24.90 19.27
CA LEU A 260 6.96 -25.41 17.93
C LEU A 260 8.24 -25.76 17.18
N ASP A 261 8.14 -26.79 16.34
CA ASP A 261 9.15 -27.05 15.31
C ASP A 261 8.96 -26.10 14.11
N GLU A 262 9.96 -26.08 13.21
CA GLU A 262 9.94 -25.22 12.02
C GLU A 262 8.76 -25.50 11.08
N ARG A 263 8.30 -26.76 11.00
CA ARG A 263 7.19 -27.17 10.12
C ARG A 263 5.86 -26.64 10.65
N GLN A 264 5.65 -26.77 11.95
CA GLN A 264 4.48 -26.26 12.67
C GLN A 264 4.42 -24.73 12.62
N TYR A 265 5.57 -24.07 12.76
CA TYR A 265 5.66 -22.62 12.56
C TYR A 265 5.30 -22.19 11.13
N GLY A 266 5.82 -22.90 10.12
CA GLY A 266 5.44 -22.68 8.72
C GLY A 266 3.94 -22.86 8.47
N PHE A 267 3.32 -23.87 9.08
CA PHE A 267 1.87 -24.07 9.01
C PHE A 267 1.08 -22.92 9.65
N LEU A 268 1.54 -22.41 10.79
CA LEU A 268 0.94 -21.25 11.46
C LEU A 268 0.99 -20.00 10.58
N LEU A 269 2.11 -19.72 9.91
CA LEU A 269 2.20 -18.62 8.93
C LEU A 269 1.33 -18.85 7.70
N THR A 270 1.17 -20.11 7.30
CA THR A 270 0.27 -20.48 6.20
C THR A 270 -1.19 -20.13 6.56
N CYS A 271 -1.62 -20.33 7.81
CA CYS A 271 -2.95 -19.91 8.26
C CYS A 271 -3.18 -18.41 8.05
N LEU A 272 -2.20 -17.56 8.39
CA LEU A 272 -2.27 -16.10 8.21
C LEU A 272 -2.55 -15.72 6.74
N GLY A 273 -1.70 -16.19 5.82
CA GLY A 273 -1.86 -15.79 4.43
C GLY A 273 -3.00 -16.52 3.70
N ALA A 274 -3.36 -17.74 4.10
CA ALA A 274 -4.58 -18.41 3.62
C ALA A 274 -5.83 -17.60 3.98
N GLY A 275 -5.88 -17.06 5.21
CA GLY A 275 -6.91 -16.11 5.62
C GLY A 275 -6.96 -14.88 4.72
N GLY A 276 -5.81 -14.28 4.40
CA GLY A 276 -5.73 -13.13 3.48
C GLY A 276 -6.27 -13.41 2.08
N VAL A 277 -5.90 -14.54 1.48
CA VAL A 277 -6.41 -14.97 0.16
C VAL A 277 -7.92 -15.16 0.21
N ILE A 278 -8.42 -15.91 1.19
CA ILE A 278 -9.86 -16.16 1.34
C ILE A 278 -10.61 -14.84 1.59
N GLY A 279 -10.09 -13.97 2.45
CA GLY A 279 -10.65 -12.65 2.74
C GLY A 279 -10.83 -11.80 1.47
N THR A 280 -9.86 -11.85 0.56
CA THR A 280 -9.91 -11.14 -0.73
C THR A 280 -11.02 -11.69 -1.64
N VAL A 281 -11.24 -13.02 -1.64
CA VAL A 281 -12.29 -13.65 -2.44
C VAL A 281 -13.68 -13.36 -1.88
N ILE A 282 -13.83 -13.39 -0.55
CA ILE A 282 -15.15 -13.28 0.08
C ILE A 282 -15.56 -11.83 0.41
N VAL A 283 -14.67 -10.84 0.28
CA VAL A 283 -14.97 -9.44 0.63
C VAL A 283 -16.21 -8.90 -0.09
N GLY A 284 -16.41 -9.23 -1.37
CA GLY A 284 -17.58 -8.82 -2.15
C GLY A 284 -18.90 -9.38 -1.58
N PRO A 285 -19.04 -10.71 -1.47
CA PRO A 285 -20.17 -11.34 -0.80
C PRO A 285 -20.41 -10.84 0.63
N VAL A 286 -19.36 -10.71 1.44
CA VAL A 286 -19.44 -10.22 2.83
C VAL A 286 -19.94 -8.78 2.87
N ASN A 287 -19.44 -7.90 2.00
CA ASN A 287 -19.92 -6.53 1.89
C ASN A 287 -21.41 -6.47 1.54
N ARG A 288 -21.93 -7.37 0.70
CA ARG A 288 -23.36 -7.44 0.36
C ARG A 288 -24.21 -7.98 1.51
N TRP A 289 -23.70 -8.96 2.24
CA TRP A 289 -24.48 -9.67 3.26
C TRP A 289 -24.54 -8.93 4.60
N ILE A 290 -23.40 -8.46 5.09
CA ILE A 290 -23.30 -7.80 6.41
C ILE A 290 -22.98 -6.31 6.30
N GLY A 291 -22.67 -5.80 5.11
CA GLY A 291 -22.31 -4.39 4.90
C GLY A 291 -20.82 -4.11 5.12
N ARG A 292 -20.32 -3.09 4.43
CA ARG A 292 -18.90 -2.69 4.44
C ARG A 292 -18.38 -2.37 5.85
N ARG A 293 -19.22 -1.78 6.70
CA ARG A 293 -18.90 -1.49 8.11
C ARG A 293 -18.48 -2.75 8.87
N TRP A 294 -19.27 -3.81 8.78
CA TRP A 294 -18.99 -5.05 9.51
C TRP A 294 -17.86 -5.85 8.87
N SER A 295 -17.74 -5.77 7.55
CA SER A 295 -16.59 -6.28 6.81
C SER A 295 -15.27 -5.65 7.26
N MET A 296 -15.24 -4.34 7.53
CA MET A 296 -14.05 -3.68 8.09
C MET A 296 -13.83 -4.01 9.56
N PHE A 297 -14.90 -4.19 10.34
CA PHE A 297 -14.79 -4.54 11.76
C PHE A 297 -14.11 -5.90 11.99
N THR A 298 -14.19 -6.83 11.04
CA THR A 298 -13.52 -8.13 11.13
C THR A 298 -12.01 -8.01 11.26
N ASP A 299 -11.39 -6.95 10.73
CA ASP A 299 -9.95 -6.70 10.89
C ASP A 299 -9.60 -6.27 12.32
N ILE A 300 -10.43 -5.45 12.96
CA ILE A 300 -10.22 -5.09 14.38
C ILE A 300 -10.32 -6.35 15.26
N VAL A 301 -11.31 -7.20 14.99
CA VAL A 301 -11.49 -8.48 15.70
C VAL A 301 -10.33 -9.44 15.43
N GLY A 302 -9.89 -9.54 14.17
CA GLY A 302 -8.78 -10.38 13.75
C GLY A 302 -7.45 -9.91 14.35
N ALA A 303 -7.13 -8.62 14.25
CA ALA A 303 -5.95 -8.02 14.86
C ALA A 303 -5.96 -8.19 16.39
N PHE A 304 -7.11 -8.03 17.05
CA PHE A 304 -7.24 -8.35 18.47
C PHE A 304 -6.94 -9.82 18.74
N ALA A 305 -7.57 -10.75 18.02
CA ALA A 305 -7.36 -12.18 18.21
C ALA A 305 -5.89 -12.57 18.00
N LEU A 306 -5.23 -11.98 16.99
CA LEU A 306 -3.84 -12.24 16.63
C LEU A 306 -2.88 -12.03 17.81
N VAL A 307 -3.05 -10.93 18.54
CA VAL A 307 -2.21 -10.59 19.70
C VAL A 307 -2.78 -11.10 21.02
N ALA A 308 -4.10 -11.18 21.18
CA ALA A 308 -4.73 -11.66 22.41
C ALA A 308 -4.53 -13.17 22.62
N ALA A 309 -4.53 -13.98 21.55
CA ALA A 309 -4.34 -15.42 21.64
C ALA A 309 -3.00 -15.78 22.33
N PRO A 310 -1.82 -15.32 21.87
CA PRO A 310 -0.56 -15.60 22.56
C PRO A 310 -0.40 -14.86 23.90
N ALA A 311 -1.18 -13.80 24.17
CA ALA A 311 -1.17 -13.10 25.46
C ALA A 311 -1.91 -13.88 26.56
N LEU A 312 -3.08 -14.45 26.22
CA LEU A 312 -4.02 -15.01 27.18
C LEU A 312 -3.92 -16.53 27.31
N LEU A 313 -3.46 -17.22 26.25
CA LEU A 313 -3.35 -18.66 26.26
C LEU A 313 -2.05 -19.13 26.94
N PRO A 314 -2.06 -20.32 27.56
CA PRO A 314 -0.83 -20.94 28.02
C PRO A 314 0.15 -21.14 26.86
N ALA A 315 1.43 -20.90 27.12
CA ALA A 315 2.50 -21.19 26.18
C ALA A 315 2.70 -22.71 26.11
N ALA A 316 1.89 -23.36 25.28
CA ALA A 316 1.89 -24.80 25.06
C ALA A 316 1.61 -25.10 23.58
N PRO A 317 2.16 -26.19 23.02
CA PRO A 317 1.93 -26.55 21.62
C PRO A 317 0.45 -26.69 21.25
N SER A 318 -0.43 -27.04 22.19
CA SER A 318 -1.88 -27.11 21.98
C SER A 318 -2.51 -25.75 21.64
N SER A 319 -1.96 -24.65 22.15
CA SER A 319 -2.42 -23.29 21.89
C SER A 319 -2.11 -22.83 20.45
N ALA A 320 -1.19 -23.51 19.75
CA ALA A 320 -0.77 -23.14 18.40
C ALA A 320 -1.92 -23.19 17.38
N TRP A 321 -2.89 -24.11 17.55
CA TRP A 321 -4.08 -24.18 16.70
C TRP A 321 -4.95 -22.93 16.83
N VAL A 322 -5.12 -22.43 18.06
CA VAL A 322 -5.91 -21.21 18.32
C VAL A 322 -5.18 -19.98 17.81
N ILE A 323 -3.85 -19.92 17.99
CA ILE A 323 -3.02 -18.84 17.44
C ILE A 323 -3.07 -18.86 15.90
N GLY A 324 -3.03 -20.04 15.28
CA GLY A 324 -3.19 -20.19 13.83
C GLY A 324 -4.58 -19.77 13.34
N ALA A 325 -5.65 -20.12 14.05
CA ALA A 325 -7.00 -19.67 13.74
C ALA A 325 -7.15 -18.15 13.90
N ALA A 326 -6.57 -17.56 14.94
CA ALA A 326 -6.51 -16.11 15.12
C ALA A 326 -5.74 -15.43 13.98
N ALA A 327 -4.61 -16.02 13.56
CA ALA A 327 -3.85 -15.54 12.40
C ALA A 327 -4.66 -15.60 11.11
N PHE A 328 -5.43 -16.65 10.89
CA PHE A 328 -6.35 -16.76 9.75
C PHE A 328 -7.40 -15.64 9.74
N ILE A 329 -8.06 -15.39 10.87
CA ILE A 329 -9.09 -14.34 10.99
C ILE A 329 -8.47 -12.96 10.78
N ALA A 330 -7.27 -12.71 11.35
CA ALA A 330 -6.51 -11.48 11.13
C ALA A 330 -6.17 -11.26 9.66
N GLY A 331 -5.66 -12.29 8.98
CA GLY A 331 -5.36 -12.25 7.56
C GLY A 331 -6.58 -11.89 6.71
N ALA A 332 -7.71 -12.55 6.97
CA ALA A 332 -8.96 -12.30 6.26
C ALA A 332 -9.49 -10.87 6.52
N GLY A 333 -9.48 -10.42 7.77
CA GLY A 333 -9.89 -9.08 8.13
C GLY A 333 -9.01 -8.00 7.49
N GLY A 334 -7.68 -8.16 7.55
CA GLY A 334 -6.71 -7.22 7.00
C GLY A 334 -6.88 -6.96 5.50
N THR A 335 -7.18 -8.00 4.72
CA THR A 335 -7.44 -7.84 3.30
C THR A 335 -8.79 -7.19 3.04
N MET A 336 -9.84 -7.55 3.80
CA MET A 336 -11.15 -6.89 3.71
C MET A 336 -11.08 -5.39 4.03
N TRP A 337 -10.38 -5.02 5.11
CA TRP A 337 -10.14 -3.62 5.47
C TRP A 337 -9.44 -2.89 4.34
N THR A 338 -8.40 -3.48 3.77
CA THR A 338 -7.60 -2.83 2.72
C THR A 338 -8.40 -2.59 1.45
N VAL A 339 -9.18 -3.57 1.00
CA VAL A 339 -10.07 -3.40 -0.18
C VAL A 339 -11.07 -2.29 0.08
N ASN A 340 -11.73 -2.30 1.25
CA ASN A 340 -12.76 -1.33 1.59
C ASN A 340 -12.21 0.08 1.80
N SER A 341 -11.06 0.20 2.44
CA SER A 341 -10.39 1.50 2.67
C SER A 341 -9.86 2.13 1.39
N ARG A 342 -9.32 1.33 0.46
CA ARG A 342 -8.96 1.79 -0.89
C ARG A 342 -10.19 2.34 -1.62
N PHE A 343 -11.30 1.62 -1.59
CA PHE A 343 -12.56 2.07 -2.19
C PHE A 343 -13.07 3.39 -1.58
N ILE A 344 -13.21 3.46 -0.24
CA ILE A 344 -13.67 4.67 0.46
C ILE A 344 -12.78 5.87 0.15
N THR A 345 -11.46 5.66 0.12
CA THR A 345 -10.49 6.71 -0.22
C THR A 345 -10.69 7.20 -1.64
N GLN A 346 -10.81 6.30 -2.61
CA GLN A 346 -11.00 6.66 -4.02
C GLN A 346 -12.34 7.37 -4.27
N SER A 347 -13.36 7.09 -3.47
CA SER A 347 -14.67 7.76 -3.57
C SER A 347 -14.70 9.15 -2.92
N LEU A 348 -14.01 9.34 -1.80
CA LEU A 348 -14.07 10.57 -1.02
C LEU A 348 -12.98 11.60 -1.36
N VAL A 349 -11.85 11.14 -1.87
CA VAL A 349 -10.69 12.00 -2.11
C VAL A 349 -10.69 12.47 -3.56
N PRO A 350 -10.71 13.79 -3.82
CA PRO A 350 -10.59 14.34 -5.16
C PRO A 350 -9.35 13.81 -5.89
N ALA A 351 -9.48 13.59 -7.20
CA ALA A 351 -8.42 12.97 -8.01
C ALA A 351 -7.09 13.74 -7.96
N ASP A 352 -7.14 15.06 -7.84
CA ASP A 352 -5.97 15.92 -7.71
C ASP A 352 -5.32 15.84 -6.30
N MET A 353 -6.07 15.45 -5.26
CA MET A 353 -5.59 15.32 -3.88
C MET A 353 -5.15 13.89 -3.52
N LEU A 354 -5.48 12.90 -4.34
CA LEU A 354 -5.32 11.48 -4.02
C LEU A 354 -3.88 11.08 -3.68
N GLY A 355 -2.88 11.58 -4.42
CA GLY A 355 -1.46 11.31 -4.17
C GLY A 355 -0.99 11.87 -2.83
N ARG A 356 -1.26 13.17 -2.59
CA ARG A 356 -0.96 13.90 -1.35
C ARG A 356 -1.62 13.26 -0.12
N PHE A 357 -2.90 12.92 -0.22
CA PHE A 357 -3.63 12.20 0.82
C PHE A 357 -3.04 10.81 1.09
N SER A 358 -2.77 10.04 0.03
CA SER A 358 -2.26 8.67 0.16
C SER A 358 -0.90 8.66 0.85
N ALA A 359 -0.03 9.62 0.54
CA ALA A 359 1.26 9.78 1.21
C ALA A 359 1.09 10.09 2.71
N ALA A 360 0.21 11.05 3.06
CA ALA A 360 -0.10 11.39 4.44
C ALA A 360 -0.72 10.22 5.22
N SER A 361 -1.66 9.51 4.61
CA SER A 361 -2.31 8.33 5.20
C SER A 361 -1.30 7.19 5.41
N ARG A 362 -0.45 6.89 4.42
CA ARG A 362 0.58 5.85 4.53
C ARG A 362 1.63 6.18 5.57
N LEU A 363 2.04 7.45 5.69
CA LEU A 363 2.94 7.89 6.75
C LEU A 363 2.37 7.52 8.13
N VAL A 364 1.11 7.87 8.39
CA VAL A 364 0.44 7.58 9.67
C VAL A 364 0.28 6.07 9.87
N ALA A 365 -0.16 5.37 8.83
CA ALA A 365 -0.46 3.95 8.88
C ALA A 365 0.79 3.06 9.06
N TRP A 366 1.84 3.30 8.28
CA TRP A 366 3.03 2.44 8.22
C TRP A 366 4.19 2.98 9.07
N GLY A 367 4.20 4.28 9.38
CA GLY A 367 5.20 4.89 10.25
C GLY A 367 5.17 4.33 11.68
N MET A 368 4.04 3.80 12.12
CA MET A 368 3.90 3.16 13.43
C MET A 368 4.46 1.74 13.48
N THR A 369 4.62 1.05 12.34
CA THR A 369 5.14 -0.32 12.24
C THR A 369 6.50 -0.50 12.92
N PRO A 370 7.56 0.28 12.59
CA PRO A 370 8.86 0.13 13.24
C PRO A 370 8.81 0.48 14.74
N VAL A 371 8.04 1.51 15.12
CA VAL A 371 7.88 1.92 16.53
C VAL A 371 7.24 0.79 17.35
N ALA A 372 6.18 0.19 16.82
CA ALA A 372 5.48 -0.91 17.47
C ALA A 372 6.35 -2.17 17.58
N ALA A 373 7.10 -2.53 16.54
CA ALA A 373 8.01 -3.68 16.58
C ALA A 373 9.11 -3.51 17.64
N ILE A 374 9.73 -2.33 17.73
CA ILE A 374 10.73 -2.01 18.77
C ILE A 374 10.10 -2.07 20.16
N LEU A 375 8.94 -1.42 20.34
CA LEU A 375 8.24 -1.42 21.62
C LEU A 375 7.84 -2.83 22.05
N ALA A 376 7.37 -3.67 21.13
CA ALA A 376 7.04 -5.07 21.39
C ALA A 376 8.26 -5.85 21.86
N GLY A 377 9.42 -5.68 21.21
CA GLY A 377 10.68 -6.30 21.62
C GLY A 377 11.14 -5.87 23.02
N ILE A 378 11.08 -4.56 23.32
CA ILE A 378 11.44 -4.03 24.64
C ILE A 378 10.50 -4.59 25.72
N LEU A 379 9.19 -4.57 25.48
CA LEU A 379 8.21 -5.11 26.42
C LEU A 379 8.41 -6.61 26.67
N ALA A 380 8.73 -7.38 25.63
CA ALA A 380 9.00 -8.81 25.74
C ALA A 380 10.30 -9.10 26.52
N GLN A 381 11.33 -8.28 26.34
CA GLN A 381 12.63 -8.41 27.01
C GLN A 381 12.56 -8.02 28.50
N VAL A 382 11.90 -6.90 28.82
CA VAL A 382 11.85 -6.36 30.18
C VAL A 382 10.81 -7.08 31.05
N PHE A 383 9.68 -7.48 30.47
CA PHE A 383 8.59 -8.10 31.19
C PHE A 383 8.41 -9.57 30.77
N SER A 384 7.66 -9.80 29.71
CA SER A 384 7.42 -11.12 29.11
C SER A 384 6.73 -10.98 27.76
N TYR A 385 6.76 -12.06 26.96
CA TYR A 385 6.01 -12.12 25.69
C TYR A 385 4.52 -11.86 25.89
N GLN A 386 3.92 -12.42 26.94
CA GLN A 386 2.49 -12.28 27.24
C GLN A 386 2.12 -10.82 27.56
N VAL A 387 2.96 -10.10 28.30
CA VAL A 387 2.75 -8.68 28.59
C VAL A 387 2.87 -7.85 27.31
N ALA A 388 3.85 -8.13 26.47
CA ALA A 388 4.01 -7.45 25.18
C ALA A 388 2.77 -7.64 24.29
N PHE A 389 2.33 -8.88 24.09
CA PHE A 389 1.13 -9.19 23.32
C PHE A 389 -0.14 -8.58 23.95
N GLY A 390 -0.27 -8.64 25.28
CA GLY A 390 -1.40 -8.08 26.02
C GLY A 390 -1.51 -6.57 25.89
N PHE A 391 -0.39 -5.85 25.86
CA PHE A 391 -0.36 -4.40 25.62
C PHE A 391 -1.01 -4.04 24.27
N PHE A 392 -0.63 -4.73 23.19
CA PHE A 392 -1.24 -4.52 21.87
C PHE A 392 -2.70 -4.99 21.81
N ALA A 393 -3.07 -6.03 22.55
CA ALA A 393 -4.47 -6.46 22.66
C ALA A 393 -5.35 -5.36 23.28
N VAL A 394 -4.86 -4.70 24.33
CA VAL A 394 -5.56 -3.55 24.94
C VAL A 394 -5.69 -2.41 23.95
N LEU A 395 -4.62 -2.08 23.20
CA LEU A 395 -4.69 -1.05 22.16
C LEU A 395 -5.76 -1.37 21.10
N CYS A 396 -5.90 -2.62 20.66
CA CYS A 396 -6.97 -3.06 19.76
C CYS A 396 -8.37 -2.84 20.34
N VAL A 397 -8.60 -3.15 21.63
CA VAL A 397 -9.89 -2.92 22.29
C VAL A 397 -10.24 -1.43 22.31
N LEU A 398 -9.26 -0.56 22.53
CA LEU A 398 -9.45 0.89 22.51
C LEU A 398 -9.88 1.42 21.12
N LEU A 399 -9.70 0.65 20.04
CA LEU A 399 -10.15 1.00 18.68
C LEU A 399 -11.67 0.84 18.48
N ILE A 400 -12.33 0.00 19.29
CA ILE A 400 -13.74 -0.35 19.10
C ILE A 400 -14.64 0.88 19.22
N TYR A 401 -14.39 1.71 20.24
CA TYR A 401 -15.16 2.93 20.47
C TYR A 401 -15.03 3.97 19.32
N PRO A 402 -13.81 4.42 18.92
CA PRO A 402 -13.68 5.39 17.84
C PRO A 402 -14.18 4.84 16.50
N PHE A 403 -14.02 3.53 16.24
CA PHE A 403 -14.58 2.89 15.06
C PHE A 403 -16.09 3.05 14.99
N PHE A 404 -16.82 2.61 16.02
CA PHE A 404 -18.28 2.68 16.00
C PHE A 404 -18.84 4.11 16.08
N LYS A 405 -18.10 5.04 16.69
CA LYS A 405 -18.49 6.45 16.79
C LYS A 405 -18.41 7.19 15.45
N VAL A 406 -17.49 6.80 14.56
CA VAL A 406 -17.20 7.56 13.32
C VAL A 406 -17.59 6.79 12.06
N VAL A 407 -17.40 5.47 12.04
CA VAL A 407 -17.76 4.60 10.91
C VAL A 407 -19.23 4.19 11.06
N THR A 408 -20.13 5.16 10.88
CA THR A 408 -21.58 4.95 10.96
C THR A 408 -22.12 4.35 9.65
N ARG A 409 -23.30 3.69 9.72
CA ARG A 409 -23.95 3.13 8.52
C ARG A 409 -24.29 4.22 7.50
N GLU A 410 -24.76 5.37 7.98
CA GLU A 410 -25.12 6.54 7.15
C GLU A 410 -23.93 7.04 6.33
N ARG A 411 -22.77 7.24 6.95
CA ARG A 411 -21.56 7.71 6.24
C ARG A 411 -21.00 6.72 5.23
N ILE A 412 -21.18 5.42 5.47
CA ILE A 412 -20.81 4.41 4.48
C ILE A 412 -21.84 4.36 3.35
N ALA A 413 -23.12 4.51 3.65
CA ALA A 413 -24.18 4.58 2.64
C ALA A 413 -24.05 5.82 1.74
N GLU A 414 -23.59 6.96 2.26
CA GLU A 414 -23.24 8.15 1.47
C GLU A 414 -22.12 7.86 0.45
N VAL A 415 -21.19 6.97 0.79
CA VAL A 415 -20.09 6.56 -0.10
C VAL A 415 -20.52 5.52 -1.12
N ASP A 416 -21.46 4.63 -0.75
CA ASP A 416 -21.98 3.58 -1.62
C ASP A 416 -23.17 4.07 -2.51
N GLY A 417 -23.66 5.30 -2.30
CA GLY A 417 -24.75 5.90 -3.10
C GLY A 417 -24.37 6.20 -4.55
N PRO A 418 -25.33 6.29 -5.49
CA PRO A 418 -25.04 6.65 -6.87
C PRO A 418 -24.38 8.03 -6.92
N ALA A 419 -23.21 8.12 -7.55
CA ALA A 419 -22.56 9.41 -7.79
C ALA A 419 -23.55 10.35 -8.47
N GLU A 420 -23.93 11.45 -7.81
CA GLU A 420 -24.71 12.50 -8.46
C GLU A 420 -23.96 12.89 -9.75
N PRO A 421 -24.65 12.91 -10.90
CA PRO A 421 -24.03 13.37 -12.14
C PRO A 421 -23.42 14.73 -11.88
N ALA A 422 -22.10 14.84 -12.07
CA ALA A 422 -21.39 16.10 -11.93
C ALA A 422 -22.19 17.18 -12.68
N ALA A 423 -22.69 18.17 -11.94
CA ALA A 423 -23.46 19.26 -12.53
C ALA A 423 -22.66 19.80 -13.71
N ALA A 424 -23.27 19.74 -14.90
CA ALA A 424 -22.66 20.26 -16.11
C ALA A 424 -22.18 21.69 -15.83
N PRO A 425 -21.00 22.10 -16.34
CA PRO A 425 -20.56 23.48 -16.19
C PRO A 425 -21.69 24.39 -16.65
N ALA A 426 -22.12 25.31 -15.78
CA ALA A 426 -23.10 26.31 -16.16
C ALA A 426 -22.59 26.98 -17.44
N PRO A 427 -23.41 27.11 -18.49
CA PRO A 427 -22.98 27.80 -19.70
C PRO A 427 -22.54 29.21 -19.30
N ASP A 428 -21.32 29.58 -19.71
CA ASP A 428 -20.74 30.89 -19.45
C ASP A 428 -21.75 32.00 -19.82
N GLY A 429 -22.41 32.53 -18.80
CA GLY A 429 -23.23 33.73 -18.89
C GLY A 429 -22.30 34.92 -18.96
N GLY A 430 -21.79 35.19 -20.16
CA GLY A 430 -20.86 36.29 -20.42
C GLY A 430 -20.95 36.75 -21.87
N ALA A 431 -22.13 37.20 -22.27
CA ALA A 431 -22.30 37.98 -23.49
C ALA A 431 -21.50 39.29 -23.34
N GLY A 432 -20.28 39.30 -23.88
CA GLY A 432 -19.63 40.53 -24.30
C GLY A 432 -20.40 41.08 -25.49
N ALA A 433 -21.32 42.01 -25.22
CA ALA A 433 -21.89 42.85 -26.26
C ALA A 433 -20.75 43.69 -26.84
N ALA A 434 -20.37 43.37 -28.08
CA ALA A 434 -19.53 44.22 -28.89
C ALA A 434 -20.28 45.52 -29.15
N ASP A 435 -19.69 46.59 -28.62
CA ASP A 435 -19.84 47.96 -29.10
C ASP A 435 -19.32 47.99 -30.54
N ASP A 436 -20.22 48.09 -31.51
CA ASP A 436 -19.87 48.48 -32.88
C ASP A 436 -20.95 49.44 -33.37
N GLY A 437 -20.51 50.68 -33.59
CA GLY A 437 -21.33 51.80 -34.00
C GLY A 437 -21.86 51.67 -35.43
N GLY A 438 -23.04 52.23 -35.64
CA GLY A 438 -23.68 52.31 -36.95
C GLY A 438 -24.79 53.36 -36.95
N ASP A 439 -24.40 54.63 -36.88
CA ASP A 439 -25.21 55.76 -37.33
C ASP A 439 -25.43 55.63 -38.84
N LEU A 440 -26.67 55.42 -39.31
CA LEU A 440 -27.20 55.97 -40.57
C LEU A 440 -28.75 55.99 -40.53
N PRO A 441 -29.40 57.14 -40.83
CA PRO A 441 -30.85 57.26 -40.79
C PRO A 441 -31.56 56.83 -42.08
N GLU A 442 -32.80 56.42 -41.84
CA GLU A 442 -33.94 56.12 -42.70
C GLU A 442 -34.04 56.99 -43.98
N ALA A 443 -33.93 56.37 -45.16
CA ALA A 443 -34.29 56.98 -46.43
C ALA A 443 -35.67 56.47 -46.88
N ALA A 444 -36.63 57.38 -46.88
CA ALA A 444 -38.00 57.18 -47.33
C ALA A 444 -38.09 56.85 -48.82
N THR A 445 -38.87 55.82 -49.15
CA THR A 445 -39.36 55.52 -50.49
C THR A 445 -40.69 56.25 -50.73
N THR A 446 -40.66 57.30 -51.54
CA THR A 446 -41.86 57.81 -52.25
C THR A 446 -41.58 57.78 -53.76
N GLY A 447 -42.48 57.14 -54.50
CA GLY A 447 -42.28 56.75 -55.89
C GLY A 447 -42.55 57.81 -56.96
N GLY A 448 -42.31 57.38 -58.20
CA GLY A 448 -42.98 57.74 -59.46
C GLY A 448 -43.09 59.21 -59.89
N SER A 449 -42.38 59.60 -60.96
CA SER A 449 -42.98 59.85 -62.29
C SER A 449 -42.07 60.70 -63.20
N ARG A 450 -42.03 60.29 -64.47
CA ARG A 450 -41.51 60.94 -65.70
C ARG A 450 -40.01 60.93 -65.96
#